data_AF-A0A815DUQ9-F1
#
_entry.id   AF-A0A815DUQ9-F1
#
_cell.length_a   1.000
_cell.length_b   1.000
_cell.length_c   1.000
_cell.angle_alpha   90.00
_cell.angle_beta   90.00
_cell.angle_gamma   90.00
#
_symmetry.space_group_name_H-M   'P 1'
#
loop_
_entity.id
_entity.type
_entity.pdbx_description
1 polymer ?
#
loop_
_entity_poly.entity_id
_entity_poly.type
_entity_poly.pdbx_seq_one_letter_code
_entity_poly.pdbx_strand_id
1 'polypeptide(L)'
;MSSMNDTSLPITGICLVSKPDNVPTGYECIRKVYGEPSRDADLMADSMLERKDRFLCITRIFPLAGNKAFVLEDIKIINERDIPPQNYTPLNETIDTRAKGTSKRTICVRLAERQAGMKCVCDIIFLYRHKRPPQFYTLIGDINGFQMCTKEGTVPPFRAIPPPPPPSNIYPNPTHHQSYAQTPKQNSKDDYSNIYTLGKKSEEKDILDGIPFTINPIYLTGNRNSANDLFGLDSYRILSPYDIEQYYPYDFHLERHSLSLL
;
A
#
# COMPACT_ATOMS: atom_id res chain seq x y z
N MET A 1 13.07 20.52 -1.32
CA MET A 1 11.65 20.88 -1.10
C MET A 1 10.95 19.65 -0.58
N SER A 2 10.32 19.77 0.58
CA SER A 2 9.66 18.74 1.38
C SER A 2 8.69 17.89 0.57
N SER A 3 8.86 16.56 0.60
CA SER A 3 7.86 15.61 0.11
C SER A 3 6.51 15.99 0.73
N MET A 4 5.52 16.28 -0.11
CA MET A 4 4.17 16.56 0.35
C MET A 4 3.68 15.33 1.13
N ASN A 5 3.66 15.43 2.46
CA ASN A 5 2.87 14.55 3.30
C ASN A 5 1.42 14.69 2.85
N ASP A 6 0.95 13.77 2.02
CA ASP A 6 -0.43 13.76 1.57
C ASP A 6 -1.34 13.35 2.74
N THR A 7 -1.68 14.33 3.56
CA THR A 7 -2.61 14.22 4.70
C THR A 7 -4.05 13.97 4.28
N SER A 8 -4.32 13.73 2.98
CA SER A 8 -5.63 13.31 2.49
C SER A 8 -5.79 11.80 2.44
N LEU A 9 -4.68 11.05 2.39
CA LEU A 9 -4.72 9.58 2.33
C LEU A 9 -5.06 8.97 3.70
N PRO A 10 -5.83 7.87 3.74
CA PRO A 10 -6.15 7.17 4.98
C PRO A 10 -4.90 6.67 5.70
N ILE A 11 -4.86 6.80 7.02
CA ILE A 11 -3.89 6.11 7.85
C ILE A 11 -4.22 4.60 7.83
N THR A 12 -3.23 3.77 7.50
CA THR A 12 -3.36 2.32 7.36
C THR A 12 -2.68 1.54 8.49
N GLY A 13 -1.91 2.23 9.34
CA GLY A 13 -1.28 1.66 10.51
C GLY A 13 -0.86 2.74 11.50
N ILE A 14 -0.80 2.36 12.78
CA ILE A 14 -0.48 3.26 13.89
C ILE A 14 0.21 2.47 15.01
N CYS A 15 1.25 3.03 15.60
CA CYS A 15 1.99 2.40 16.70
C CYS A 15 2.71 3.44 17.56
N LEU A 16 3.31 2.99 18.67
CA LEU A 16 4.14 3.82 19.54
C LEU A 16 5.60 3.35 19.47
N VAL A 17 6.53 4.30 19.57
CA VAL A 17 7.98 4.03 19.71
C VAL A 17 8.54 4.78 20.91
N SER A 18 9.58 4.22 21.52
CA SER A 18 10.34 4.90 22.58
C SER A 18 11.41 5.82 22.02
N LYS A 19 11.97 5.49 20.84
CA LYS A 19 13.03 6.27 20.20
C LYS A 19 12.59 6.74 18.81
N PRO A 20 12.71 8.03 18.48
CA PRO A 20 12.40 8.54 17.13
C PRO A 20 13.22 7.91 16.01
N ASP A 21 14.36 7.32 16.33
CA ASP A 21 15.23 6.66 15.34
C ASP A 21 14.81 5.20 15.06
N ASN A 22 13.91 4.65 15.89
CA ASN A 22 13.41 3.28 15.78
C ASN A 22 12.03 3.20 15.08
N VAL A 23 11.74 4.15 14.19
CA VAL A 23 10.47 4.19 13.46
C VAL A 23 10.40 2.98 12.52
N PRO A 24 9.31 2.19 12.55
CA PRO A 24 9.19 1.04 11.66
C PRO A 24 9.27 1.46 10.18
N THR A 25 9.84 0.60 9.33
CA THR A 25 9.92 0.84 7.89
C THR A 25 8.56 1.21 7.30
N GLY A 26 8.50 2.34 6.60
CA GLY A 26 7.27 2.82 5.97
C GLY A 26 6.32 3.61 6.89
N TYR A 27 6.69 3.81 8.15
CA TYR A 27 6.00 4.71 9.08
C TYR A 27 6.70 6.06 9.14
N GLU A 28 5.95 7.09 9.49
CA GLU A 28 6.46 8.40 9.89
C GLU A 28 6.18 8.64 11.39
N CYS A 29 7.05 9.40 12.03
CA CYS A 29 6.93 9.76 13.44
C CYS A 29 6.33 11.16 13.60
N ILE A 30 5.24 11.27 14.36
CA ILE A 30 4.64 12.54 14.75
C ILE A 30 5.39 13.08 15.96
N ARG A 31 6.65 13.48 15.73
CA ARG A 31 7.56 13.90 16.78
C ARG A 31 7.29 15.30 17.28
N LYS A 32 6.91 16.23 16.39
CA LYS A 32 6.86 17.67 16.70
C LYS A 32 5.45 18.13 17.03
N VAL A 33 5.36 19.06 17.96
CA VAL A 33 4.12 19.81 18.23
C VAL A 33 3.82 20.69 17.02
N TYR A 34 2.57 20.65 16.55
CA TYR A 34 2.13 21.42 15.40
C TYR A 34 2.31 22.92 15.64
N GLY A 35 3.04 23.58 14.74
CA GLY A 35 3.37 25.00 14.84
C GLY A 35 4.51 25.34 15.81
N GLU A 36 5.12 24.35 16.49
CA GLU A 36 6.21 24.55 17.45
C GLU A 36 7.37 23.56 17.18
N PRO A 37 8.19 23.78 16.12
CA PRO A 37 9.20 22.80 15.67
C PRO A 37 10.32 22.52 16.69
N SER A 38 10.51 23.41 17.66
CA SER A 38 11.47 23.23 18.75
C SER A 38 10.98 22.32 19.86
N ARG A 39 9.70 21.88 19.84
CA ARG A 39 9.11 21.05 20.89
C ARG A 39 8.70 19.68 20.38
N ASP A 40 9.07 18.68 21.16
CA ASP A 40 8.71 17.28 20.93
C ASP A 40 7.37 16.98 21.63
N ALA A 41 6.50 16.24 20.93
CA ALA A 41 5.20 15.75 21.40
C ALA A 41 5.38 14.42 22.14
N ASP A 42 6.09 14.46 23.26
CA ASP A 42 6.29 13.29 24.12
C ASP A 42 4.99 12.91 24.84
N LEU A 43 4.52 11.68 24.65
CA LEU A 43 3.27 11.18 25.21
C LEU A 43 3.43 10.54 26.60
N MET A 44 4.63 10.56 27.15
CA MET A 44 4.96 9.98 28.46
C MET A 44 5.24 11.07 29.49
N ALA A 45 4.71 10.88 30.70
CA ALA A 45 5.03 11.77 31.80
C ALA A 45 6.43 11.46 32.33
N ASP A 46 7.24 12.50 32.54
CA ASP A 46 8.54 12.38 33.19
C ASP A 46 8.40 11.83 34.62
N SER A 47 9.34 10.96 35.00
CA SER A 47 9.57 10.57 36.38
C SER A 47 10.72 11.38 36.97
N MET A 48 10.74 11.57 38.29
CA MET A 48 11.84 12.29 38.96
C MET A 48 13.22 11.66 38.75
N LEU A 49 13.30 10.39 38.35
CA LEU A 49 14.56 9.64 38.21
C LEU A 49 15.00 9.42 36.76
N GLU A 50 14.06 9.38 35.80
CA GLU A 50 14.34 8.98 34.43
C GLU A 50 13.31 9.60 33.48
N ARG A 51 13.81 10.22 32.41
CA ARG A 51 13.00 10.67 31.27
C ARG A 51 12.84 9.53 30.28
N LYS A 52 11.60 9.27 29.87
CA LYS A 52 11.24 8.22 28.91
C LYS A 52 10.37 8.86 27.86
N ASP A 53 10.87 9.02 26.63
CA ASP A 53 10.05 9.61 25.58
C ASP A 53 9.14 8.57 24.91
N ARG A 54 7.96 8.99 24.45
CA ARG A 54 7.02 8.18 23.67
C ARG A 54 6.47 8.98 22.51
N PHE A 55 6.59 8.41 21.31
CA PHE A 55 6.13 9.05 20.09
C PHE A 55 5.15 8.17 19.34
N LEU A 56 4.15 8.80 18.74
CA LEU A 56 3.19 8.15 17.85
C LEU A 56 3.77 8.07 16.44
N CYS A 57 3.66 6.90 15.82
CA CYS A 57 4.01 6.68 14.43
C CYS A 57 2.79 6.24 13.65
N ILE A 58 2.69 6.70 12.40
CA ILE A 58 1.61 6.35 11.48
C ILE A 58 2.17 5.95 10.12
N THR A 59 1.41 5.17 9.36
CA THR A 59 1.69 4.92 7.94
C THR A 59 0.44 5.14 7.12
N ARG A 60 0.63 5.60 5.87
CA ARG A 60 -0.41 5.70 4.84
C ARG A 60 -0.09 4.80 3.65
N ILE A 61 0.98 4.00 3.74
CA ILE A 61 1.39 3.09 2.67
C ILE A 61 0.29 2.05 2.49
N PHE A 62 -0.12 1.87 1.24
CA PHE A 62 -1.15 0.93 0.84
C PHE A 62 -0.87 0.34 -0.55
N PRO A 63 -0.97 -0.99 -0.72
CA PRO A 63 -1.00 -2.00 0.33
C PRO A 63 0.37 -2.07 1.04
N LEU A 64 0.37 -2.23 2.37
CA LEU A 64 1.60 -2.58 3.09
C LEU A 64 1.85 -4.09 2.92
N ALA A 65 3.05 -4.50 2.54
CA ALA A 65 3.38 -5.91 2.32
C ALA A 65 2.95 -6.77 3.53
N GLY A 66 2.15 -7.80 3.27
CA GLY A 66 1.65 -8.72 4.29
C GLY A 66 0.42 -8.24 5.10
N ASN A 67 -0.11 -7.05 4.86
CA ASN A 67 -1.32 -6.57 5.54
C ASN A 67 -2.58 -6.77 4.69
N LYS A 68 -3.67 -7.20 5.34
CA LYS A 68 -5.01 -7.10 4.77
C LYS A 68 -5.39 -5.62 4.80
N ALA A 69 -6.15 -5.18 3.81
CA ALA A 69 -6.51 -3.78 3.60
C ALA A 69 -7.27 -3.18 4.80
N PHE A 70 -6.56 -2.68 5.82
CA PHE A 70 -7.15 -1.99 6.98
C PHE A 70 -6.90 -0.48 6.90
N VAL A 71 -7.81 0.28 7.48
CA VAL A 71 -7.69 1.73 7.70
C VAL A 71 -8.01 2.07 9.15
N LEU A 72 -7.42 3.16 9.64
CA LEU A 72 -7.76 3.74 10.94
C LEU A 72 -9.11 4.43 10.84
N GLU A 73 -10.13 3.81 11.45
CA GLU A 73 -11.49 4.33 11.45
C GLU A 73 -11.69 5.38 12.53
N ASP A 74 -11.20 5.12 13.75
CA ASP A 74 -11.41 5.99 14.91
C ASP A 74 -10.29 5.87 15.96
N ILE A 75 -10.15 6.91 16.80
CA ILE A 75 -9.22 6.98 17.92
C ILE A 75 -9.95 7.53 19.15
N LYS A 76 -9.77 6.88 20.30
CA LYS A 76 -10.28 7.33 21.59
C LYS A 76 -9.17 7.45 22.62
N ILE A 77 -9.25 8.47 23.46
CA ILE A 77 -8.38 8.64 24.63
C ILE A 77 -9.19 8.30 25.88
N ILE A 78 -8.72 7.32 26.64
CA ILE A 78 -9.37 6.87 27.88
C ILE A 78 -8.41 7.03 29.07
N ASN A 79 -8.92 6.93 30.32
CA ASN A 79 -8.01 6.84 31.45
C ASN A 79 -7.28 5.49 31.44
N GLU A 80 -6.07 5.46 31.99
CA GLU A 80 -5.20 4.28 31.94
C GLU A 80 -5.83 3.01 32.56
N ARG A 81 -6.75 3.16 33.52
CA ARG A 81 -7.42 2.06 34.21
C ARG A 81 -8.79 1.71 33.63
N ASP A 82 -9.27 2.48 32.66
CA ASP A 82 -10.57 2.26 32.05
C ASP A 82 -10.50 1.06 31.10
N ILE A 83 -11.62 0.35 30.96
CA ILE A 83 -11.73 -0.75 30.01
C ILE A 83 -11.80 -0.17 28.58
N PRO A 84 -10.99 -0.66 27.63
CA PRO A 84 -11.08 -0.24 26.24
C PRO A 84 -12.50 -0.43 25.67
N PRO A 85 -13.05 0.55 24.93
CA PRO A 85 -14.36 0.39 24.31
C PRO A 85 -14.40 -0.80 23.34
N GLN A 86 -15.59 -1.38 23.12
CA GLN A 86 -15.76 -2.50 22.21
C GLN A 86 -15.21 -2.19 20.81
N ASN A 87 -14.45 -3.13 20.23
CA ASN A 87 -13.77 -3.02 18.94
C ASN A 87 -12.62 -2.00 18.87
N TYR A 88 -12.12 -1.53 20.02
CA TYR A 88 -10.89 -0.73 20.08
C TYR A 88 -9.75 -1.55 20.66
N THR A 89 -8.57 -1.40 20.08
CA THR A 89 -7.33 -1.96 20.58
C THR A 89 -6.52 -0.85 21.27
N PRO A 90 -6.15 -1.00 22.55
CA PRO A 90 -5.29 -0.03 23.21
C PRO A 90 -3.83 -0.14 22.74
N LEU A 91 -3.16 0.99 22.58
CA LEU A 91 -1.72 1.07 22.32
C LEU A 91 -0.96 1.00 23.66
N ASN A 92 -0.90 -0.19 24.23
CA ASN A 92 -0.34 -0.42 25.57
C ASN A 92 1.19 -0.41 25.62
N GLU A 93 1.84 -0.72 24.52
CA GLU A 93 3.28 -0.92 24.46
C GLU A 93 3.88 -0.28 23.22
N THR A 94 5.14 0.11 23.33
CA THR A 94 5.94 0.54 22.18
C THR A 94 6.40 -0.66 21.36
N ILE A 95 6.37 -0.55 20.04
CA ILE A 95 6.75 -1.64 19.15
C ILE A 95 8.25 -1.95 19.18
N ASP A 96 9.08 -0.95 19.49
CA ASP A 96 10.55 -1.05 19.47
C ASP A 96 11.13 -1.66 20.75
N THR A 97 10.61 -1.30 21.92
CA THR A 97 11.17 -1.77 23.21
C THR A 97 10.21 -2.58 24.07
N ARG A 98 8.94 -2.75 23.65
CA ARG A 98 7.85 -3.34 24.46
C ARG A 98 7.61 -2.64 25.80
N ALA A 99 8.14 -1.43 25.98
CA ALA A 99 7.88 -0.65 27.17
C ALA A 99 6.47 -0.07 27.16
N LYS A 100 5.96 0.30 28.35
CA LYS A 100 4.67 0.99 28.53
C LYS A 100 4.48 2.12 27.52
N GLY A 101 3.33 2.18 26.86
CA GLY A 101 3.06 3.08 25.74
C GLY A 101 2.87 4.54 26.12
N THR A 102 2.05 4.84 27.14
CA THR A 102 1.68 6.22 27.54
C THR A 102 1.46 6.30 29.05
N SER A 103 1.30 7.51 29.62
CA SER A 103 1.03 7.71 31.05
C SER A 103 -0.30 8.41 31.30
N LYS A 104 -1.03 7.98 32.34
CA LYS A 104 -2.32 8.57 32.83
C LYS A 104 -3.50 8.41 31.87
N ARG A 105 -3.24 8.33 30.57
CA ARG A 105 -4.20 8.13 29.49
C ARG A 105 -3.69 7.03 28.57
N THR A 106 -4.62 6.33 27.94
CA THR A 106 -4.32 5.31 26.93
C THR A 106 -4.95 5.73 25.61
N ILE A 107 -4.20 5.61 24.51
CA ILE A 107 -4.71 5.76 23.15
C ILE A 107 -5.30 4.41 22.72
N CYS A 108 -6.58 4.41 22.34
CA CYS A 108 -7.31 3.27 21.82
C CYS A 108 -7.65 3.51 20.36
N VAL A 109 -7.37 2.55 19.49
CA VAL A 109 -7.57 2.68 18.05
C VAL A 109 -8.56 1.64 17.54
N ARG A 110 -9.36 2.01 16.55
CA ARG A 110 -10.23 1.09 15.82
C ARG A 110 -9.76 1.01 14.38
N LEU A 111 -9.21 -0.13 14.01
CA LEU A 111 -8.88 -0.46 12.63
C LEU A 111 -10.06 -1.21 12.01
N ALA A 112 -10.42 -0.87 10.78
CA ALA A 112 -11.52 -1.49 10.06
C ALA A 112 -11.10 -1.88 8.64
N GLU A 113 -11.73 -2.92 8.10
CA GLU A 113 -11.48 -3.33 6.73
C GLU A 113 -11.80 -2.17 5.78
N ARG A 114 -10.91 -1.97 4.82
CA ARG A 114 -10.96 -0.86 3.89
C ARG A 114 -12.14 -1.02 2.95
N GLN A 115 -13.05 -0.06 2.99
CA GLN A 115 -14.20 0.02 2.11
C GLN A 115 -14.26 1.40 1.47
N ALA A 116 -14.44 1.46 0.16
CA ALA A 116 -14.52 2.73 -0.55
C ALA A 116 -15.64 3.62 0.03
N GLY A 117 -15.33 4.90 0.28
CA GLY A 117 -16.27 5.88 0.82
C GLY A 117 -16.45 5.84 2.35
N MET A 118 -15.90 4.85 3.06
CA MET A 118 -15.99 4.84 4.53
C MET A 118 -15.19 6.01 5.13
N LYS A 119 -15.65 6.52 6.28
CA LYS A 119 -14.88 7.49 7.06
C LYS A 119 -13.62 6.86 7.62
N CYS A 120 -12.56 7.66 7.70
CA CYS A 120 -11.29 7.25 8.27
C CYS A 120 -10.53 8.47 8.78
N VAL A 121 -9.51 8.21 9.60
CA VAL A 121 -8.54 9.21 10.04
C VAL A 121 -7.44 9.31 8.97
N CYS A 122 -7.23 10.51 8.44
CA CYS A 122 -6.20 10.79 7.43
C CYS A 122 -4.99 11.50 8.01
N ASP A 123 -5.13 12.19 9.15
CA ASP A 123 -3.99 12.82 9.82
C ASP A 123 -4.20 12.98 11.32
N ILE A 124 -3.08 13.11 12.05
CA ILE A 124 -3.02 13.29 13.49
C ILE A 124 -2.00 14.37 13.79
N ILE A 125 -2.37 15.34 14.63
CA ILE A 125 -1.45 16.36 15.13
C ILE A 125 -1.57 16.50 16.65
N PHE A 126 -0.49 16.94 17.28
CA PHE A 126 -0.47 17.35 18.67
C PHE A 126 -0.29 18.86 18.77
N LEU A 127 -1.17 19.50 19.53
CA LEU A 127 -1.08 20.93 19.86
C LEU A 127 -0.71 21.07 21.34
N TYR A 128 -0.01 22.16 21.68
CA TYR A 128 0.11 22.52 23.08
C TYR A 128 -1.28 22.87 23.65
N ARG A 129 -1.52 22.55 24.93
CA ARG A 129 -2.78 22.87 25.61
C ARG A 129 -3.28 24.29 25.32
N HIS A 130 -4.61 24.43 25.22
CA HIS A 130 -5.32 25.70 24.98
C HIS A 130 -5.16 26.31 23.59
N LYS A 131 -4.45 25.65 22.66
CA LYS A 131 -4.42 26.08 21.27
C LYS A 131 -5.71 25.65 20.57
N ARG A 132 -6.19 26.45 19.63
CA ARG A 132 -7.33 26.08 18.81
C ARG A 132 -6.88 25.08 17.73
N PRO A 133 -7.63 23.99 17.49
CA PRO A 133 -7.38 23.13 16.34
C PRO A 133 -7.37 23.95 15.02
N PRO A 134 -6.40 23.72 14.11
CA PRO A 134 -6.42 24.32 12.79
C PRO A 134 -7.62 23.83 11.99
N GLN A 135 -7.89 24.50 10.86
CA GLN A 135 -9.01 24.15 9.98
C GLN A 135 -8.96 22.67 9.58
N PHE A 136 -10.11 22.00 9.58
CA PHE A 136 -10.30 20.57 9.27
C PHE A 136 -9.77 19.58 10.30
N TYR A 137 -9.20 20.05 11.42
CA TYR A 137 -8.82 19.18 12.53
C TYR A 137 -9.82 19.29 13.68
N THR A 138 -10.14 18.16 14.28
CA THR A 138 -11.04 18.03 15.42
C THR A 138 -10.26 17.56 16.64
N LEU A 139 -10.46 18.22 17.79
CA LEU A 139 -9.89 17.78 19.07
C LEU A 139 -10.60 16.50 19.55
N ILE A 140 -9.84 15.43 19.81
CA ILE A 140 -10.36 14.14 20.29
C ILE A 140 -10.02 13.85 21.75
N GLY A 141 -9.12 14.62 22.35
CA GLY A 141 -8.81 14.57 23.78
C GLY A 141 -7.41 15.07 24.10
N ASP A 142 -7.07 15.00 25.39
CA ASP A 142 -5.79 15.44 25.91
C ASP A 142 -4.92 14.27 26.37
N ILE A 143 -3.62 14.32 26.07
CA ILE A 143 -2.63 13.34 26.53
C ILE A 143 -1.30 14.04 26.85
N ASN A 144 -0.78 13.78 28.06
CA ASN A 144 0.47 14.37 28.57
C ASN A 144 0.60 15.90 28.41
N GLY A 145 -0.50 16.65 28.52
CA GLY A 145 -0.50 18.11 28.36
C GLY A 145 -0.59 18.61 26.91
N PHE A 146 -0.73 17.70 25.95
CA PHE A 146 -1.01 17.98 24.55
C PHE A 146 -2.46 17.69 24.20
N GLN A 147 -3.01 18.51 23.30
CA GLN A 147 -4.28 18.27 22.63
C GLN A 147 -4.02 17.40 21.40
N MET A 148 -4.58 16.19 21.36
CA MET A 148 -4.54 15.31 20.19
C MET A 148 -5.70 15.67 19.27
N CYS A 149 -5.39 16.03 18.02
CA CYS A 149 -6.40 16.38 17.03
C CYS A 149 -6.27 15.48 15.79
N THR A 150 -7.39 15.15 15.17
CA THR A 150 -7.45 14.32 13.97
C THR A 150 -8.03 15.09 12.79
N LYS A 151 -7.58 14.77 11.59
CA LYS A 151 -8.24 15.14 10.34
C LYS A 151 -8.94 13.91 9.79
N GLU A 152 -10.26 14.00 9.64
CA GLU A 152 -11.05 12.95 9.01
C GLU A 152 -11.05 13.09 7.49
N GLY A 153 -11.23 11.97 6.80
CA GLY A 153 -11.49 11.90 5.38
C GLY A 153 -12.25 10.63 5.02
N THR A 154 -12.30 10.31 3.74
CA THR A 154 -12.95 9.11 3.23
C THR A 154 -11.97 8.24 2.48
N VAL A 155 -12.12 6.93 2.61
CA VAL A 155 -11.32 5.97 1.86
C VAL A 155 -11.58 6.13 0.34
N PRO A 156 -10.53 6.39 -0.47
CA PRO A 156 -10.72 6.50 -1.91
C PRO A 156 -11.08 5.14 -2.52
N PRO A 157 -11.83 5.14 -3.64
CA PRO A 157 -12.17 3.92 -4.35
C PRO A 157 -10.89 3.21 -4.82
N PHE A 158 -10.87 1.89 -4.66
CA PHE A 158 -9.80 1.07 -5.22
C PHE A 158 -9.90 1.13 -6.75
N ARG A 159 -8.98 1.83 -7.41
CA ARG A 159 -8.85 1.74 -8.86
C ARG A 159 -8.06 0.48 -9.18
N ALA A 160 -8.75 -0.61 -9.46
CA ALA A 160 -8.12 -1.69 -10.20
C ALA A 160 -7.62 -1.09 -11.53
N ILE A 161 -6.34 -1.30 -11.85
CA ILE A 161 -5.83 -0.97 -13.18
C ILE A 161 -6.67 -1.81 -14.15
N PRO A 162 -7.40 -1.19 -15.11
CA PRO A 162 -8.12 -1.95 -16.11
C PRO A 162 -7.15 -2.93 -16.78
N PRO A 163 -7.56 -4.18 -17.07
CA PRO A 163 -6.73 -5.06 -17.87
C PRO A 163 -6.35 -4.33 -19.17
N PRO A 164 -5.11 -4.50 -19.66
CA PRO A 164 -4.73 -3.91 -20.94
C PRO A 164 -5.74 -4.36 -22.01
N PRO A 165 -6.14 -3.45 -22.93
CA PRO A 165 -7.05 -3.83 -24.00
C PRO A 165 -6.47 -5.03 -24.77
N PRO A 166 -7.31 -5.97 -25.24
CA PRO A 166 -6.84 -7.08 -26.04
C PRO A 166 -6.09 -6.53 -27.27
N PRO A 167 -5.02 -7.19 -27.72
CA PRO A 167 -4.29 -6.73 -28.89
C PRO A 167 -5.26 -6.63 -30.07
N SER A 168 -5.41 -5.42 -30.61
CA SER A 168 -6.14 -5.19 -31.83
C SER A 168 -5.41 -5.93 -32.96
N ASN A 169 -6.06 -6.92 -33.57
CA ASN A 169 -5.57 -7.57 -34.79
C ASN A 169 -5.56 -6.54 -35.92
N ILE A 170 -4.47 -5.77 -36.04
CA ILE A 170 -4.24 -4.77 -37.10
C ILE A 170 -3.59 -5.43 -38.34
N TYR A 171 -3.26 -6.72 -38.29
CA TYR A 171 -2.70 -7.39 -39.46
C TYR A 171 -3.81 -7.86 -40.41
N PRO A 172 -3.85 -7.36 -41.67
CA PRO A 172 -4.70 -7.93 -42.70
C PRO A 172 -4.20 -9.33 -43.02
N ASN A 173 -5.04 -10.32 -42.73
CA ASN A 173 -4.79 -11.72 -43.06
C ASN A 173 -4.75 -11.85 -44.59
N PRO A 174 -3.61 -12.21 -45.23
CA PRO A 174 -3.57 -12.37 -46.67
C PRO A 174 -4.31 -13.65 -47.03
N THR A 175 -5.50 -13.48 -47.59
CA THR A 175 -6.26 -14.54 -48.22
C THR A 175 -5.49 -15.00 -49.45
N HIS A 176 -4.73 -16.09 -49.35
CA HIS A 176 -4.21 -16.78 -50.54
C HIS A 176 -5.15 -17.91 -50.94
N HIS A 177 -5.76 -17.70 -52.10
CA HIS A 177 -6.66 -18.61 -52.80
C HIS A 177 -5.94 -19.89 -53.27
N GLN A 178 -6.64 -21.02 -53.04
CA GLN A 178 -6.92 -22.15 -53.93
C GLN A 178 -5.77 -22.82 -54.71
N SER A 179 -5.66 -24.14 -54.54
CA SER A 179 -5.36 -25.05 -55.63
C SER A 179 -6.21 -26.32 -55.51
N TYR A 180 -6.80 -26.70 -56.63
CA TYR A 180 -7.75 -27.78 -56.83
C TYR A 180 -7.08 -29.15 -56.78
N ALA A 181 -7.75 -30.14 -56.18
CA ALA A 181 -7.68 -31.53 -56.60
C ALA A 181 -8.99 -32.25 -56.27
N GLN A 182 -9.60 -32.87 -57.27
CA GLN A 182 -10.90 -33.56 -57.21
C GLN A 182 -10.75 -35.06 -56.90
N THR A 183 -11.47 -35.54 -55.86
CA THR A 183 -12.29 -36.78 -55.74
C THR A 183 -11.61 -38.18 -55.78
N PRO A 184 -12.24 -39.30 -55.31
CA PRO A 184 -13.65 -39.49 -54.89
C PRO A 184 -13.95 -40.30 -53.58
N LYS A 185 -15.12 -39.97 -53.01
CA LYS A 185 -16.14 -40.74 -52.24
C LYS A 185 -15.80 -42.12 -51.63
N GLN A 186 -16.15 -42.28 -50.34
CA GLN A 186 -16.97 -43.41 -49.88
C GLN A 186 -17.82 -43.08 -48.62
N ASN A 187 -19.13 -43.24 -48.83
CA ASN A 187 -20.30 -43.34 -47.94
C ASN A 187 -20.11 -43.58 -46.43
N SER A 188 -20.89 -42.86 -45.59
CA SER A 188 -22.04 -43.44 -44.87
C SER A 188 -22.80 -42.44 -43.96
N LYS A 189 -24.10 -42.27 -44.27
CA LYS A 189 -25.33 -42.16 -43.44
C LYS A 189 -25.43 -41.15 -42.27
N ASP A 190 -26.25 -40.13 -42.50
CA ASP A 190 -27.49 -39.72 -41.79
C ASP A 190 -27.53 -39.68 -40.24
N ASP A 191 -27.40 -38.45 -39.73
CA ASP A 191 -28.39 -37.65 -38.96
C ASP A 191 -29.17 -38.25 -37.76
N TYR A 192 -29.04 -37.65 -36.56
CA TYR A 192 -30.14 -36.99 -35.78
C TYR A 192 -29.71 -36.59 -34.34
N SER A 193 -29.97 -35.31 -34.01
CA SER A 193 -30.43 -34.72 -32.74
C SER A 193 -29.82 -35.09 -31.36
N ASN A 194 -29.16 -34.10 -30.76
CA ASN A 194 -29.42 -33.50 -29.43
C ASN A 194 -29.87 -34.38 -28.24
N ILE A 195 -29.09 -34.23 -27.14
CA ILE A 195 -29.51 -33.85 -25.77
C ILE A 195 -29.27 -34.84 -24.59
N TYR A 196 -28.59 -34.30 -23.55
CA TYR A 196 -28.34 -34.65 -22.13
C TYR A 196 -27.57 -35.93 -21.73
N THR A 197 -26.44 -35.77 -21.00
CA THR A 197 -26.20 -36.32 -19.63
C THR A 197 -24.89 -35.78 -19.02
N LEU A 198 -25.03 -34.91 -18.01
CA LEU A 198 -24.36 -34.91 -16.70
C LEU A 198 -22.83 -35.14 -16.59
N GLY A 199 -22.12 -34.11 -16.11
CA GLY A 199 -21.18 -34.27 -14.99
C GLY A 199 -19.75 -33.71 -15.13
N LYS A 200 -19.39 -32.88 -14.13
CA LYS A 200 -18.07 -32.43 -13.63
C LYS A 200 -17.58 -31.07 -14.15
N LYS A 201 -17.67 -30.01 -13.32
CA LYS A 201 -16.76 -29.57 -12.22
C LYS A 201 -15.37 -29.15 -12.75
N SER A 202 -15.13 -27.84 -12.68
CA SER A 202 -13.86 -27.15 -12.39
C SER A 202 -12.59 -27.62 -13.09
N GLU A 203 -12.03 -26.79 -13.97
CA GLU A 203 -10.57 -26.57 -14.12
C GLU A 203 -10.31 -25.57 -15.26
N GLU A 204 -10.36 -24.27 -14.94
CA GLU A 204 -9.77 -23.22 -15.78
C GLU A 204 -8.71 -22.45 -14.98
N LYS A 205 -8.08 -23.14 -14.01
CA LYS A 205 -7.06 -22.59 -13.11
C LYS A 205 -5.66 -23.20 -13.26
N ASP A 206 -5.47 -24.23 -14.10
CA ASP A 206 -4.21 -25.00 -14.12
C ASP A 206 -3.51 -25.01 -15.48
N ILE A 207 -3.53 -23.90 -16.24
CA ILE A 207 -2.68 -23.79 -17.46
C ILE A 207 -1.30 -23.17 -17.13
N LEU A 208 -1.10 -22.68 -15.90
CA LEU A 208 0.15 -22.03 -15.47
C LEU A 208 0.71 -22.53 -14.14
N ASP A 209 -0.04 -23.31 -13.35
CA ASP A 209 0.47 -23.83 -12.08
C ASP A 209 1.22 -25.15 -12.33
N GLY A 210 2.55 -25.06 -12.40
CA GLY A 210 3.42 -26.20 -12.68
C GLY A 210 4.44 -25.99 -13.79
N ILE A 211 4.57 -24.79 -14.37
CA ILE A 211 5.72 -24.48 -15.24
C ILE A 211 6.89 -24.05 -14.35
N PRO A 212 7.92 -24.89 -14.13
CA PRO A 212 9.11 -24.45 -13.43
C PRO A 212 9.83 -23.41 -14.29
N PHE A 213 9.98 -22.19 -13.78
CA PHE A 213 10.90 -21.24 -14.36
C PHE A 213 12.32 -21.70 -14.01
N THR A 214 13.06 -22.14 -15.01
CA THR A 214 14.48 -22.45 -14.88
C THR A 214 15.28 -21.27 -15.41
N ILE A 215 16.22 -20.77 -14.61
CA ILE A 215 17.17 -19.76 -15.07
C ILE A 215 18.00 -20.40 -16.19
N ASN A 216 18.16 -19.69 -17.31
CA ASN A 216 18.93 -20.18 -18.45
C ASN A 216 20.35 -20.60 -17.98
N PRO A 217 20.81 -21.83 -18.28
CA PRO A 217 22.06 -22.40 -17.76
C PRO A 217 23.31 -21.54 -17.97
N ILE A 218 23.31 -20.67 -18.98
CA ILE A 218 24.41 -19.72 -19.23
C ILE A 218 24.65 -18.76 -18.06
N TYR A 219 23.65 -18.55 -17.20
CA TYR A 219 23.75 -17.73 -15.98
C TYR A 219 24.07 -18.55 -14.73
N LEU A 220 24.12 -19.89 -14.84
CA LEU A 220 24.44 -20.80 -13.73
C LEU A 220 25.93 -21.21 -13.72
N THR A 221 26.65 -21.01 -14.83
CA THR A 221 28.08 -21.33 -14.94
C THR A 221 28.94 -20.10 -14.65
N GLY A 222 28.92 -19.66 -13.39
CA GLY A 222 29.72 -18.56 -12.86
C GLY A 222 30.29 -18.90 -11.47
N ASN A 223 31.43 -19.59 -11.46
CA ASN A 223 32.40 -19.80 -10.37
C ASN A 223 31.89 -20.23 -8.96
N ARG A 224 32.21 -21.47 -8.58
CA ARG A 224 31.83 -22.14 -7.32
C ARG A 224 32.53 -21.65 -6.03
N ASN A 225 33.23 -20.53 -6.04
CA ASN A 225 33.99 -20.04 -4.88
C ASN A 225 33.84 -18.51 -4.68
N SER A 226 32.63 -18.02 -4.40
CA SER A 226 32.36 -16.78 -3.62
C SER A 226 30.86 -16.49 -3.65
N ALA A 227 30.20 -16.61 -2.51
CA ALA A 227 28.75 -16.43 -2.37
C ALA A 227 28.30 -14.95 -2.36
N ASN A 228 28.93 -14.07 -3.14
CA ASN A 228 28.63 -12.63 -3.13
C ASN A 228 28.61 -11.92 -4.48
N ASP A 229 28.76 -12.62 -5.62
CA ASP A 229 28.80 -11.92 -6.92
C ASP A 229 27.69 -12.44 -7.85
N LEU A 230 26.50 -11.88 -7.67
CA LEU A 230 25.39 -12.03 -8.60
C LEU A 230 25.69 -11.16 -9.83
N PHE A 231 26.30 -11.78 -10.84
CA PHE A 231 26.65 -11.20 -12.13
C PHE A 231 25.68 -10.10 -12.60
N GLY A 232 26.19 -8.87 -12.67
CA GLY A 232 25.68 -7.79 -13.52
C GLY A 232 24.67 -6.82 -12.89
N LEU A 233 24.20 -7.04 -11.66
CA LEU A 233 23.26 -6.10 -11.02
C LEU A 233 23.92 -4.79 -10.58
N ASP A 234 25.24 -4.78 -10.36
CA ASP A 234 26.01 -3.58 -10.01
C ASP A 234 26.19 -2.59 -11.17
N SER A 235 25.76 -2.96 -12.39
CA SER A 235 25.81 -2.10 -13.57
C SER A 235 24.49 -1.38 -13.87
N TYR A 236 23.38 -1.75 -13.23
CA TYR A 236 22.14 -1.01 -13.38
C TYR A 236 22.20 0.24 -12.52
N ARG A 237 22.49 1.37 -13.16
CA ARG A 237 22.26 2.67 -12.55
C ARG A 237 20.76 2.83 -12.32
N ILE A 238 20.32 2.63 -11.08
CA ILE A 238 18.96 2.96 -10.67
C ILE A 238 18.83 4.48 -10.79
N LEU A 239 18.12 4.93 -11.82
CA LEU A 239 17.88 6.34 -12.07
C LEU A 239 16.76 6.83 -11.14
N SER A 240 16.95 8.00 -10.53
CA SER A 240 15.86 8.67 -9.83
C SER A 240 14.77 9.11 -10.83
N PRO A 241 13.53 9.39 -10.39
CA PRO A 241 12.52 9.97 -11.27
C PRO A 241 13.00 11.23 -11.99
N TYR A 242 13.82 12.06 -11.32
CA TYR A 242 14.45 13.24 -11.93
C TYR A 242 15.45 12.87 -13.02
N ASP A 243 16.32 11.88 -12.75
CA ASP A 243 17.24 11.37 -13.78
C ASP A 243 16.46 10.81 -14.98
N ILE A 244 15.34 10.10 -14.75
CA ILE A 244 14.50 9.57 -15.83
C ILE A 244 13.91 10.70 -16.67
N GLU A 245 13.35 11.74 -16.05
CA GLU A 245 12.80 12.91 -16.77
C GLU A 245 13.89 13.66 -17.56
N GLN A 246 15.13 13.66 -17.08
CA GLN A 246 16.25 14.32 -17.73
C GLN A 246 16.84 13.49 -18.89
N TYR A 247 17.07 12.18 -18.69
CA TYR A 247 17.72 11.31 -19.69
C TYR A 247 16.74 10.75 -20.73
N TYR A 248 15.47 10.61 -20.37
CA TYR A 248 14.41 10.08 -21.23
C TYR A 248 13.21 11.02 -21.26
N PRO A 249 13.39 12.26 -21.78
CA PRO A 249 12.28 13.18 -21.96
C PRO A 249 11.31 12.55 -22.96
N TYR A 250 10.15 12.14 -22.45
CA TYR A 250 9.05 11.60 -23.25
C TYR A 250 7.99 12.68 -23.39
N ASP A 251 7.88 13.25 -24.58
CA ASP A 251 6.75 14.08 -24.95
C ASP A 251 5.85 13.28 -25.90
N PHE A 252 4.54 13.47 -25.77
CA PHE A 252 3.56 12.76 -26.58
C PHE A 252 3.50 13.32 -28.02
N HIS A 253 4.59 13.88 -28.57
CA HIS A 253 4.54 14.46 -29.91
C HIS A 253 4.28 13.39 -30.98
N LEU A 254 4.83 12.18 -30.83
CA LEU A 254 4.60 11.08 -31.77
C LEU A 254 3.14 10.61 -31.76
N GLU A 255 2.54 10.49 -30.57
CA GLU A 255 1.12 10.14 -30.41
C GLU A 255 0.18 11.24 -30.88
N ARG A 256 0.52 12.51 -30.61
CA ARG A 256 -0.25 13.65 -31.11
C ARG A 256 -0.20 13.73 -32.65
N HIS A 257 0.93 13.43 -33.26
CA HIS A 257 1.05 13.38 -34.72
C HIS A 257 0.21 12.24 -35.33
N SER A 258 0.23 11.06 -34.71
CA SER A 258 -0.56 9.91 -35.19
C SER A 258 -2.07 10.10 -35.01
N LEU A 259 -2.51 10.87 -34.01
CA LEU A 259 -3.91 11.27 -33.85
C LEU A 259 -4.37 12.37 -34.84
N SER A 260 -3.45 13.13 -35.43
CA SER A 260 -3.78 14.18 -36.41
C SER A 260 -3.95 13.68 -37.85
N LEU A 261 -3.71 12.39 -38.08
CA LEU A 261 -3.82 11.73 -39.40
C LEU A 261 -5.07 10.84 -39.52
N LEU A 262 -6.00 10.93 -38.57
CA LEU A 262 -7.35 10.36 -38.60
C LEU A 262 -8.38 11.49 -38.74
#